data_AF-A0AAD9V9H3-F1
#
_entry.id   AF-A0AAD9V9H3-F1
#
_cell.length_a   1.000
_cell.length_b   1.000
_cell.length_c   1.000
_cell.angle_alpha   90.00
_cell.angle_beta   90.00
_cell.angle_gamma   90.00
#
_symmetry.space_group_name_H-M   'P 1'
#
loop_
_entity.id
_entity.type
_entity.pdbx_description
1 polymer ?
#
loop_
_entity_poly.entity_id
_entity_poly.type
_entity_poly.pdbx_seq_one_letter_code
_entity_poly.pdbx_strand_id
1 'polypeptide(L)'
;MVDGHPENSIETSDADESQTMELKSLEEQQEALDKVGEKLEIELRRAMGVKGCEEEQEKLMQDWFLLVNKKNELVRKQAELNLLKNEEDLERSHDMLQRELRALLEMEDCQKTDEQREREAELIEQLVSVVNKRDQLVQFEDSQLQQAEKDALHVQKVIADARIPRDKGDCVLQ
;
A
#
# COMPACT_ATOMS: atom_id res chain seq x y z
N MET A 1 -3.24 -34.37 28.05
CA MET A 1 -2.15 -33.37 28.05
C MET A 1 -1.85 -33.06 26.60
N VAL A 2 -2.45 -31.98 26.09
CA VAL A 2 -2.01 -31.31 24.86
C VAL A 2 -1.91 -29.85 25.29
N ASP A 3 -0.68 -29.38 25.45
CA ASP A 3 -0.37 -28.00 25.81
C ASP A 3 -0.78 -27.08 24.66
N GLY A 4 -1.88 -26.35 24.86
CA GLY A 4 -2.23 -25.20 24.04
C GLY A 4 -1.31 -24.05 24.41
N HIS A 5 -0.32 -23.78 23.55
CA HIS A 5 0.60 -22.66 23.69
C HIS A 5 -0.17 -21.33 23.70
N PRO A 6 0.00 -20.47 24.72
CA PRO A 6 -0.50 -19.10 24.71
C PRO A 6 0.59 -18.11 24.27
N GLU A 7 1.52 -18.50 23.39
CA GLU A 7 2.67 -17.64 23.02
C GLU A 7 2.38 -16.73 21.81
N ASN A 8 1.37 -17.05 20.98
CA ASN A 8 1.15 -16.31 19.73
C ASN A 8 0.38 -14.99 19.89
N SER A 9 -0.21 -14.70 21.06
CA SER A 9 -1.04 -13.50 21.24
C SER A 9 -0.24 -12.24 21.60
N ILE A 10 0.97 -12.38 22.14
CA ILE A 10 1.81 -11.24 22.57
C ILE A 10 2.60 -10.70 21.37
N GLU A 11 3.21 -11.57 20.56
CA GLU A 11 3.97 -11.16 19.37
C GLU A 11 3.11 -10.47 18.31
N THR A 12 1.86 -10.91 18.12
CA THR A 12 0.93 -10.28 17.16
C THR A 12 0.45 -8.90 17.58
N SER A 13 0.47 -8.60 18.88
CA SER A 13 0.05 -7.29 19.42
C SER A 13 1.15 -6.26 19.24
N ASP A 14 2.40 -6.64 19.53
CA ASP A 14 3.55 -5.75 19.38
C ASP A 14 3.81 -5.40 17.90
N ALA A 15 3.53 -6.33 16.98
CA ALA A 15 3.62 -6.09 15.54
C ALA A 15 2.57 -5.07 15.04
N ASP A 16 1.31 -5.18 15.49
CA ASP A 16 0.23 -4.25 15.12
C ASP A 16 0.51 -2.83 15.66
N GLU A 17 1.00 -2.72 16.89
CA GLU A 17 1.45 -1.43 17.45
C GLU A 17 2.63 -0.83 16.66
N SER A 18 3.58 -1.65 16.19
CA SER A 18 4.67 -1.16 15.35
C SER A 18 4.18 -0.66 13.99
N GLN A 19 3.30 -1.42 13.33
CA GLN A 19 2.74 -1.05 12.02
C GLN A 19 1.93 0.24 12.10
N THR A 20 1.06 0.36 13.11
CA THR A 20 0.26 1.58 13.32
C THR A 20 1.11 2.82 13.55
N MET A 21 2.19 2.70 14.33
CA MET A 21 3.14 3.79 14.54
C MET A 21 3.89 4.16 13.25
N GLU A 22 4.23 3.17 12.43
CA GLU A 22 4.86 3.42 11.12
C GLU A 22 3.92 4.14 10.16
N LEU A 23 2.65 3.74 10.06
CA LEU A 23 1.65 4.44 9.24
C LEU A 23 1.52 5.91 9.63
N LYS A 24 1.42 6.18 10.94
CA LYS A 24 1.37 7.55 11.45
C LYS A 24 2.60 8.37 11.05
N SER A 25 3.79 7.76 11.11
CA SER A 25 5.02 8.42 10.67
C SER A 25 5.00 8.73 9.15
N LEU A 26 4.44 7.84 8.33
CA LEU A 26 4.29 8.07 6.90
C LEU A 26 3.29 9.20 6.61
N GLU A 27 2.18 9.28 7.35
CA GLU A 27 1.21 10.38 7.24
C GLU A 27 1.84 11.74 7.56
N GLU A 28 2.62 11.83 8.63
CA GLU A 28 3.36 13.06 8.99
C GLU A 28 4.38 13.46 7.91
N GLN A 29 5.08 12.48 7.34
CA GLN A 29 6.01 12.70 6.22
C GLN A 29 5.27 13.17 4.96
N GLN A 30 4.10 12.60 4.67
CA GLN A 30 3.27 13.00 3.53
C GLN A 30 2.79 14.44 3.68
N GLU A 31 2.30 14.83 4.87
CA GLU A 31 1.87 16.21 5.15
C GLU A 31 3.03 17.21 4.98
N ALA A 32 4.24 16.83 5.40
CA ALA A 32 5.42 17.66 5.21
C ALA A 32 5.76 17.84 3.70
N LEU A 33 5.72 16.76 2.90
CA LEU A 33 5.95 16.83 1.47
C LEU A 33 4.85 17.57 0.71
N ASP A 34 3.60 17.54 1.20
CA ASP A 34 2.51 18.34 0.65
C ASP A 34 2.78 19.83 0.83
N LYS A 35 3.18 20.27 2.03
CA LYS A 35 3.59 21.66 2.28
C LYS A 35 4.77 22.12 1.44
N VAL A 36 5.76 21.25 1.21
CA VAL A 36 6.88 21.57 0.30
C VAL A 36 6.40 21.64 -1.14
N GLY A 37 5.53 20.73 -1.55
CA GLY A 37 4.97 20.68 -2.90
C GLY A 37 4.15 21.92 -3.26
N GLU A 38 3.35 22.43 -2.32
CA GLU A 38 2.60 23.68 -2.50
C GLU A 38 3.51 24.87 -2.76
N LYS A 39 4.61 24.99 -2.00
CA LYS A 39 5.58 26.08 -2.20
C LYS A 39 6.29 25.97 -3.55
N LEU A 40 6.72 24.76 -3.89
CA LEU A 40 7.41 24.49 -5.15
C LEU A 40 6.51 24.76 -6.36
N GLU A 41 5.22 24.41 -6.27
CA GLU A 41 4.23 24.70 -7.31
C GLU A 41 4.09 26.21 -7.57
N ILE A 42 4.01 27.00 -6.49
CA ILE A 42 3.91 28.46 -6.58
C ILE A 42 5.17 29.06 -7.23
N GLU A 43 6.35 28.59 -6.85
CA GLU A 43 7.63 29.03 -7.40
C GLU A 43 7.77 28.66 -8.87
N LEU A 44 7.41 27.43 -9.23
CA LEU A 44 7.45 26.93 -10.61
C LEU A 44 6.48 27.71 -11.51
N ARG A 45 5.27 27.99 -11.03
CA ARG A 45 4.29 28.82 -11.75
C ARG A 45 4.80 30.24 -11.96
N ARG A 46 5.51 30.82 -10.98
CA ARG A 46 6.13 32.15 -11.11
C ARG A 46 7.27 32.13 -12.13
N ALA A 47 8.17 31.17 -12.04
CA ALA A 47 9.32 31.05 -12.92
C ALA A 47 8.89 30.84 -14.38
N MET A 48 7.84 30.05 -14.64
CA MET A 48 7.24 29.85 -15.98
C MET A 48 6.64 31.13 -16.58
N GLY A 49 6.25 32.11 -15.75
CA GLY A 49 5.70 33.39 -16.18
C GLY A 49 6.75 34.44 -16.56
N VAL A 50 8.04 34.20 -16.27
CA VAL A 50 9.13 35.17 -16.50
C VAL A 50 10.02 34.67 -17.64
N LYS A 51 10.22 35.50 -18.68
CA LYS A 51 11.15 35.19 -19.76
C LYS A 51 12.59 35.34 -19.29
N GLY A 52 13.45 34.37 -19.62
CA GLY A 52 14.89 34.39 -19.30
C GLY A 52 15.31 33.59 -18.05
N CYS A 53 14.39 32.88 -17.40
CA CYS A 53 14.64 32.05 -16.22
C CYS A 53 14.72 30.54 -16.54
N GLU A 54 15.23 30.15 -17.71
CA GLU A 54 15.21 28.74 -18.16
C GLU A 54 16.01 27.80 -17.23
N GLU A 55 17.18 28.25 -16.73
CA GLU A 55 18.00 27.46 -15.79
C GLU A 55 17.32 27.28 -14.42
N GLU A 56 16.59 28.30 -13.95
CA GLU A 56 15.85 28.26 -12.70
C GLU A 56 14.60 27.38 -12.82
N GLN A 57 13.90 27.45 -13.97
CA GLN A 57 12.80 26.54 -14.30
C GLN A 57 13.27 25.09 -14.34
N GLU A 58 14.43 24.80 -14.95
CA GLU A 58 14.98 23.45 -15.00
C GLU A 58 15.30 22.91 -13.61
N LYS A 59 15.91 23.72 -12.73
CA LYS A 59 16.18 23.34 -11.33
C LYS A 59 14.88 23.05 -10.56
N LEU A 60 13.88 23.93 -10.65
CA LEU A 60 12.59 23.73 -10.00
C LEU A 60 11.85 22.50 -10.55
N MET A 61 11.97 22.21 -11.84
CA MET A 61 11.43 20.99 -12.44
C MET A 61 12.14 19.74 -11.90
N GLN A 62 13.47 19.76 -11.73
CA GLN A 62 14.21 18.65 -11.12
C GLN A 62 13.77 18.43 -9.67
N ASP A 63 13.65 19.49 -8.87
CA ASP A 63 13.14 19.41 -7.50
C ASP A 63 11.70 18.87 -7.47
N TRP A 64 10.88 19.23 -8.45
CA TRP A 64 9.52 18.72 -8.60
C TRP A 64 9.51 17.22 -8.89
N PHE A 65 10.37 16.75 -9.80
CA PHE A 65 10.51 15.32 -10.07
C PHE A 65 10.98 14.54 -8.84
N LEU A 66 11.94 15.07 -8.08
CA LEU A 66 12.40 14.45 -6.84
C LEU A 66 11.28 14.37 -5.80
N LEU A 67 10.50 15.44 -5.64
CA LEU A 67 9.38 15.49 -4.71
C LEU A 67 8.29 14.48 -5.09
N VAL A 68 7.91 14.42 -6.37
CA VAL A 68 6.92 13.46 -6.88
C VAL A 68 7.41 12.03 -6.69
N ASN A 69 8.69 11.75 -6.99
CA ASN A 69 9.28 10.44 -6.74
C ASN A 69 9.21 10.07 -5.25
N LYS A 70 9.55 11.01 -4.36
CA LYS A 70 9.50 10.77 -2.92
C LYS A 70 8.09 10.53 -2.41
N LYS A 71 7.09 11.27 -2.91
CA LYS A 71 5.67 11.02 -2.60
C LYS A 71 5.22 9.65 -3.10
N ASN A 72 5.61 9.27 -4.32
CA ASN A 72 5.27 7.96 -4.88
C ASN A 72 5.88 6.81 -4.07
N GLU A 73 7.11 6.96 -3.55
CA GLU A 73 7.72 6.00 -2.62
C GLU A 73 6.89 5.84 -1.34
N LEU A 74 6.48 6.95 -0.72
CA LEU A 74 5.67 6.91 0.51
C LEU A 74 4.31 6.27 0.26
N VAL A 75 3.63 6.61 -0.83
CA VAL A 75 2.33 6.03 -1.19
C VAL A 75 2.44 4.52 -1.38
N ARG A 76 3.51 4.04 -2.04
CA ARG A 76 3.75 2.59 -2.20
C ARG A 76 3.96 1.91 -0.86
N LYS A 77 4.80 2.49 0.01
CA LYS A 77 5.08 1.95 1.35
C LYS A 77 3.83 1.92 2.24
N GLN A 78 3.03 2.99 2.19
CA GLN A 78 1.76 3.07 2.90
C GLN A 78 0.77 2.00 2.39
N ALA A 79 0.72 1.77 1.08
CA ALA A 79 -0.13 0.73 0.49
C ALA A 79 0.28 -0.69 0.95
N GLU A 80 1.58 -0.98 0.98
CA GLU A 80 2.14 -2.25 1.48
C GLU A 80 1.77 -2.50 2.94
N LEU A 81 1.94 -1.49 3.82
CA LEU A 81 1.60 -1.63 5.23
C LEU A 81 0.08 -1.76 5.46
N ASN A 82 -0.73 -1.02 4.71
CA ASN A 82 -2.19 -1.15 4.79
C ASN A 82 -2.67 -2.54 4.35
N LEU A 83 -2.03 -3.10 3.33
CA LEU A 83 -2.31 -4.45 2.86
C LEU A 83 -2.03 -5.48 3.95
N LEU A 84 -0.81 -5.45 4.51
CA LEU A 84 -0.40 -6.35 5.60
C LEU A 84 -1.36 -6.26 6.79
N LYS A 85 -1.73 -5.05 7.19
CA LYS A 85 -2.70 -4.84 8.27
C LYS A 85 -4.07 -5.45 7.96
N ASN A 86 -4.57 -5.27 6.74
CA ASN A 86 -5.85 -5.86 6.33
C ASN A 86 -5.79 -7.39 6.32
N GLU A 87 -4.68 -7.99 5.91
CA GLU A 87 -4.47 -9.44 5.97
C GLU A 87 -4.51 -9.94 7.42
N GLU A 88 -3.76 -9.29 8.32
CA GLU A 88 -3.76 -9.62 9.75
C GLU A 88 -5.15 -9.49 10.38
N ASP A 89 -5.88 -8.43 10.07
CA ASP A 89 -7.24 -8.21 10.59
C ASP A 89 -8.23 -9.28 10.08
N LEU A 90 -8.09 -9.71 8.83
CA LEU A 90 -8.88 -10.81 8.27
C LEU A 90 -8.49 -12.15 8.91
N GLU A 91 -7.21 -12.40 9.16
CA GLU A 91 -6.73 -13.62 9.84
C GLU A 91 -7.24 -13.67 11.29
N ARG A 92 -7.11 -12.58 12.05
CA ARG A 92 -7.67 -12.46 13.41
C ARG A 92 -9.18 -12.73 13.41
N SER A 93 -9.91 -12.14 12.46
CA SER A 93 -11.35 -12.35 12.32
C SER A 93 -11.68 -13.80 11.99
N HIS A 94 -10.95 -14.41 11.05
CA HIS A 94 -11.10 -15.82 10.69
C HIS A 94 -10.87 -16.74 11.90
N ASP A 95 -9.81 -16.48 12.66
CA ASP A 95 -9.47 -17.25 13.86
C ASP A 95 -10.54 -17.17 14.94
N MET A 96 -11.07 -15.97 15.21
CA MET A 96 -12.16 -15.78 16.18
C MET A 96 -13.42 -16.54 15.73
N LEU A 97 -13.81 -16.39 14.47
CA LEU A 97 -14.99 -17.06 13.90
C LEU A 97 -14.82 -18.59 13.90
N GLN A 98 -13.65 -19.10 13.53
CA GLN A 98 -13.37 -20.54 13.55
C GLN A 98 -13.38 -21.11 14.96
N ARG A 99 -12.85 -20.40 15.96
CA ARG A 99 -12.88 -20.86 17.36
C ARG A 99 -14.31 -20.99 17.87
N GLU A 100 -15.15 -19.99 17.59
CA GLU A 100 -16.57 -20.05 17.95
C GLU A 100 -17.30 -21.20 17.24
N LEU A 101 -17.09 -21.34 15.92
CA LEU A 101 -17.71 -22.41 15.15
C LEU A 101 -17.29 -23.80 15.64
N ARG A 102 -16.01 -24.01 15.96
CA ARG A 102 -15.54 -25.29 16.52
C ARG A 102 -16.23 -25.62 17.84
N ALA A 103 -16.41 -24.63 18.72
CA ALA A 103 -17.10 -24.84 19.99
C ALA A 103 -18.57 -25.29 19.82
N LEU A 104 -19.26 -24.80 18.79
CA LEU A 104 -20.61 -25.25 18.46
C LEU A 104 -20.62 -26.65 17.80
N LEU A 105 -19.66 -26.93 16.91
CA LEU A 105 -19.53 -28.22 16.23
C LEU A 105 -19.09 -29.37 17.15
N GLU A 106 -18.54 -29.08 18.33
CA GLU A 106 -18.26 -30.08 19.36
C GLU A 106 -19.55 -30.67 19.99
N MET A 107 -20.69 -29.98 19.86
CA MET A 107 -21.99 -30.48 20.30
C MET A 107 -22.62 -31.38 19.22
N GLU A 108 -23.27 -32.47 19.64
CA GLU A 108 -24.00 -33.34 18.72
C GLU A 108 -25.28 -32.64 18.21
N ASP A 109 -25.63 -32.83 16.92
CA ASP A 109 -26.73 -32.09 16.28
C ASP A 109 -28.10 -32.31 16.96
N CYS A 110 -28.30 -33.46 17.60
CA CYS A 110 -29.52 -33.77 18.35
C CYS A 110 -29.63 -32.99 19.67
N GLN A 111 -28.52 -32.44 20.16
CA GLN A 111 -28.41 -31.65 21.39
C GLN A 111 -28.42 -30.14 21.14
N LYS A 112 -28.28 -29.71 19.87
CA LYS A 112 -28.28 -28.28 19.49
C LYS A 112 -29.68 -27.69 19.52
N THR A 113 -29.78 -26.47 20.05
CA THR A 113 -30.98 -25.64 19.93
C THR A 113 -31.10 -25.05 18.52
N ASP A 114 -32.29 -24.58 18.14
CA ASP A 114 -32.47 -23.90 16.86
C ASP A 114 -31.62 -22.62 16.75
N GLU A 115 -31.48 -21.88 17.85
CA GLU A 115 -30.59 -20.70 17.93
C GLU A 115 -29.12 -21.07 17.67
N GLN A 116 -28.65 -22.20 18.19
CA GLN A 116 -27.28 -22.68 17.94
C GLN A 116 -27.07 -23.06 16.48
N ARG A 117 -28.06 -23.70 15.84
CA ARG A 117 -28.00 -24.03 14.41
C ARG A 117 -28.01 -22.79 13.53
N GLU A 118 -28.81 -21.78 13.87
CA GLU A 118 -28.83 -20.49 13.19
C GLU A 118 -27.47 -19.79 13.34
N ARG A 119 -26.91 -19.79 14.55
CA ARG A 119 -25.58 -19.22 14.80
C ARG A 119 -24.47 -19.93 14.01
N GLU A 120 -24.49 -21.26 13.90
CA GLU A 120 -23.56 -22.00 13.05
C GLU A 120 -23.64 -21.56 11.59
N ALA A 121 -24.85 -21.38 11.05
CA ALA A 121 -25.06 -20.93 9.69
C ALA A 121 -24.52 -19.50 9.48
N GLU A 122 -24.78 -18.58 10.41
CA GLU A 122 -24.25 -17.21 10.38
C GLU A 122 -22.72 -17.18 10.44
N LEU A 123 -22.10 -18.03 11.27
CA LEU A 123 -20.64 -18.10 11.39
C LEU A 123 -20.01 -18.62 10.10
N ILE A 124 -20.63 -19.61 9.46
CA ILE A 124 -20.19 -20.11 8.15
C ILE A 124 -20.28 -19.02 7.09
N GLU A 125 -21.39 -18.26 7.04
CA GLU A 125 -21.54 -17.15 6.10
C GLU A 125 -20.48 -16.07 6.33
N GLN A 126 -20.20 -15.72 7.58
CA GLN A 126 -19.15 -14.77 7.94
C GLN A 126 -17.76 -15.27 7.54
N LEU A 127 -17.45 -16.56 7.76
CA LEU A 127 -16.19 -17.16 7.32
C LEU A 127 -16.04 -17.11 5.80
N VAL A 128 -17.10 -17.41 5.04
CA VAL A 128 -17.11 -17.28 3.58
C VAL A 128 -16.87 -15.82 3.17
N SER A 129 -17.47 -14.86 3.87
CA SER A 129 -17.23 -13.43 3.65
C SER A 129 -15.76 -13.05 3.88
N VAL A 130 -15.12 -13.57 4.94
CA VAL A 130 -13.69 -13.34 5.20
C VAL A 130 -12.80 -13.92 4.10
N VAL A 131 -13.10 -15.14 3.63
CA VAL A 131 -12.36 -15.75 2.51
C VAL A 131 -12.51 -14.91 1.23
N ASN A 132 -13.72 -14.46 0.91
CA ASN A 132 -13.97 -13.61 -0.25
C ASN A 132 -13.22 -12.28 -0.17
N LYS A 133 -13.13 -11.67 1.03
CA LYS A 133 -12.36 -10.43 1.24
C LYS A 133 -10.86 -10.67 1.02
N ARG A 134 -10.32 -11.78 1.51
CA ARG A 134 -8.94 -12.15 1.26
C ARG A 134 -8.67 -12.37 -0.22
N ASP A 135 -9.58 -13.06 -0.92
CA ASP A 135 -9.47 -13.25 -2.37
C ASP A 135 -9.50 -11.90 -3.13
N GLN A 136 -10.27 -10.91 -2.66
CA GLN A 136 -10.24 -9.55 -3.20
C GLN A 136 -8.91 -8.83 -2.95
N LEU A 137 -8.28 -9.01 -1.78
CA LEU A 137 -6.95 -8.45 -1.51
C LEU A 137 -5.90 -9.03 -2.46
N VAL A 138 -5.91 -10.35 -2.67
CA VAL A 138 -4.99 -11.02 -3.61
C VAL A 138 -5.18 -10.50 -5.04
N GLN A 139 -6.43 -10.33 -5.49
CA GLN A 139 -6.71 -9.77 -6.82
C GLN A 139 -6.26 -8.31 -6.95
N PHE A 140 -6.39 -7.53 -5.87
CA PHE A 140 -5.91 -6.16 -5.83
C PHE A 140 -4.39 -6.11 -5.94
N GLU A 141 -3.65 -6.93 -5.19
CA GLU A 141 -2.20 -7.04 -5.28
C GLU A 141 -1.71 -7.40 -6.69
N ASP A 142 -2.31 -8.43 -7.29
CA ASP A 142 -1.96 -8.84 -8.66
C ASP A 142 -2.16 -7.69 -9.66
N SER A 143 -3.28 -6.97 -9.52
CA SER A 143 -3.57 -5.79 -10.36
C SER A 143 -2.52 -4.69 -10.16
N GLN A 144 -2.10 -4.44 -8.93
CA GLN A 144 -1.07 -3.45 -8.60
C GLN A 144 0.30 -3.83 -9.16
N LEU A 145 0.69 -5.11 -9.06
CA LEU A 145 1.94 -5.62 -9.63
C LEU A 145 1.96 -5.50 -11.15
N GLN A 146 0.87 -5.87 -11.82
CA GLN A 146 0.74 -5.70 -13.27
C GLN A 146 0.82 -4.23 -13.69
N GLN A 147 0.20 -3.33 -12.93
CA GLN A 147 0.29 -1.90 -13.21
C GLN A 147 1.73 -1.39 -13.04
N ALA A 148 2.41 -1.78 -11.96
CA ALA A 148 3.80 -1.41 -11.72
C ALA A 148 4.74 -1.91 -12.82
N GLU A 149 4.53 -3.13 -13.35
CA GLU A 149 5.30 -3.66 -14.48
C GLU A 149 5.07 -2.84 -15.75
N LYS A 150 3.81 -2.50 -16.07
CA LYS A 150 3.47 -1.65 -17.22
C LYS A 150 4.12 -0.27 -17.11
N ASP A 151 4.08 0.33 -15.93
CA ASP A 151 4.69 1.64 -15.67
C ASP A 151 6.21 1.57 -15.83
N ALA A 152 6.86 0.52 -15.33
CA ALA A 152 8.29 0.30 -15.48
C ALA A 152 8.70 0.14 -16.97
N LEU A 153 7.95 -0.65 -17.74
CA LEU A 153 8.15 -0.79 -19.19
C LEU A 153 7.96 0.53 -19.93
N HIS A 154 6.94 1.32 -19.54
CA HIS A 154 6.71 2.63 -20.11
C HIS A 154 7.88 3.57 -19.86
N VAL A 155 8.37 3.66 -18.61
CA VAL A 155 9.54 4.47 -18.25
C VAL A 155 10.78 4.02 -19.03
N GLN A 156 11.03 2.71 -19.14
CA GLN A 156 12.16 2.19 -19.90
C GLN A 156 12.09 2.61 -21.38
N LYS A 157 10.90 2.55 -21.99
CA LYS A 157 10.68 3.01 -23.35
C LYS A 157 10.93 4.51 -23.50
N VAL A 158 10.39 5.33 -22.60
CA VAL A 158 10.60 6.78 -22.60
C VAL A 158 12.10 7.11 -22.50
N ILE A 159 12.85 6.42 -21.63
CA ILE A 159 14.30 6.60 -21.50
C ILE A 159 15.04 6.19 -22.79
N ALA A 160 14.63 5.09 -23.42
CA ALA A 160 15.23 4.63 -24.67
C ALA A 160 14.99 5.62 -25.82
N ASP A 161 13.78 6.15 -25.93
CA ASP A 161 13.40 7.13 -26.95
C ASP A 161 14.06 8.51 -26.70
N ALA A 162 14.28 8.89 -25.43
CA ALA A 162 15.02 10.11 -25.06
C ALA A 162 16.52 10.04 -25.39
N ARG A 163 17.06 8.85 -25.69
CA ARG A 163 18.46 8.63 -26.06
C ARG A 163 18.71 9.02 -27.54
N ILE A 164 18.47 10.28 -27.88
CA ILE A 164 18.77 10.85 -29.22
C ILE A 164 20.30 11.04 -29.38
N PRO A 165 20.89 10.78 -30.56
CA PRO A 165 22.35 10.72 -30.75
C PRO A 165 23.05 12.04 -30.46
N ARG A 166 24.23 12.00 -29.82
CA ARG A 166 25.18 13.12 -29.88
C ARG A 166 25.58 13.28 -31.33
N ASP A 167 25.03 14.29 -31.99
CA ASP A 167 25.56 14.72 -33.27
C ASP A 167 27.00 15.17 -33.03
N LYS A 168 27.95 14.43 -33.61
CA LYS A 168 29.34 14.87 -33.74
C LYS A 168 29.37 15.90 -34.86
N GLY A 169 28.79 17.07 -34.60
CA GLY A 169 28.94 18.26 -35.42
C GLY A 169 30.01 19.14 -34.78
N ASP A 170 31.12 19.34 -35.49
CA ASP A 170 32.22 20.23 -35.15
C ASP A 170 31.77 21.53 -34.48
N CYS A 171 32.16 21.72 -33.22
CA CYS A 171 32.24 23.05 -32.63
C CYS A 171 33.71 23.48 -32.74
N VAL A 172 34.07 24.06 -33.90
CA VAL A 172 35.33 24.80 -34.03
C VAL A 172 35.14 26.13 -33.29
N LEU A 173 35.81 26.26 -32.14
CA LEU A 173 36.00 27.56 -31.49
C LEU A 173 36.96 28.36 -32.35
N GLN A 174 36.48 29.47 -32.92
CA GLN A 174 37.29 30.47 -33.62
C GLN A 174 37.51 31.67 -32.70
#